data_AF-W6YNT7-F1
#
_entry.id   AF-W6YNT7-F1
#
_cell.length_a   1.000
_cell.length_b   1.000
_cell.length_c   1.000
_cell.angle_alpha   90.00
_cell.angle_beta   90.00
_cell.angle_gamma   90.00
#
_symmetry.space_group_name_H-M   'P 1'
#
loop_
_entity.id
_entity.type
_entity.pdbx_description
1 polymer ?
#
loop_
_entity_poly.entity_id
_entity_poly.type
_entity_poly.pdbx_seq_one_letter_code
_entity_poly.pdbx_strand_id
1 'polypeptide(L)'
;MSQTVNFLTNFASLPATAPSSHAHIISDFACGTSTPHIQDAIVTLVYKISPSTLFTFLEPDIKEFQLVQTRRQGKDAGEKLVVMKRGRKVIIGLANPSPDLFDTLEFDNLVRLEIDKEGAWKVMYASYRDYFRESWDDVWDGITVNRGWDDLSLRAWVEDPRSESRRRLEILADELMWVVLRGRVWEVGGFARALNSPTKPSPSTSDNKTSNYTTAFPSLPPSTPATHAHILNLHSPPPAHPTLQDTLVATLYHTSPETLSRFLDPTVDNFKEILGKKGGM
;
A
#
# COMPACT_ATOMS: atom_id res chain seq x y z
N MET A 1 2.51 -22.64 -21.85
CA MET A 1 1.70 -23.31 -20.80
C MET A 1 0.86 -22.23 -20.13
N SER A 2 -0.47 -22.31 -20.20
CA SER A 2 -1.34 -21.36 -19.49
C SER A 2 -1.14 -21.58 -17.98
N GLN A 3 -0.65 -20.55 -17.29
CA GLN A 3 -0.57 -20.55 -15.83
C GLN A 3 -1.96 -20.27 -15.28
N THR A 4 -2.36 -21.07 -14.30
CA THR A 4 -3.70 -21.06 -13.73
C THR A 4 -3.63 -20.88 -12.21
N VAL A 5 -4.55 -20.10 -11.64
CA VAL A 5 -4.53 -19.71 -10.21
C VAL A 5 -5.74 -20.22 -9.42
N ASN A 6 -5.54 -20.42 -8.11
CA ASN A 6 -6.61 -20.64 -7.14
C ASN A 6 -6.87 -19.34 -6.36
N PHE A 7 -8.14 -19.04 -6.09
CA PHE A 7 -8.53 -17.86 -5.33
C PHE A 7 -8.85 -18.19 -3.88
N LEU A 8 -8.52 -17.25 -3.00
CA LEU A 8 -8.84 -17.29 -1.58
C LEU A 8 -10.34 -17.12 -1.38
N THR A 9 -10.96 -18.01 -0.61
CA THR A 9 -12.42 -18.08 -0.44
C THR A 9 -12.94 -17.41 0.82
N ASN A 10 -12.06 -17.12 1.81
CA ASN A 10 -12.46 -16.69 3.15
C ASN A 10 -12.33 -15.18 3.39
N PHE A 11 -12.04 -14.38 2.37
CA PHE A 11 -12.02 -12.92 2.48
C PHE A 11 -13.35 -12.33 2.01
N ALA A 12 -14.26 -12.06 2.94
CA ALA A 12 -15.66 -11.73 2.66
C ALA A 12 -15.85 -10.57 1.66
N SER A 13 -14.98 -9.56 1.69
CA SER A 13 -15.05 -8.39 0.81
C SER A 13 -14.66 -8.68 -0.65
N LEU A 14 -13.98 -9.79 -0.92
CA LEU A 14 -13.54 -10.22 -2.26
C LEU A 14 -13.78 -11.74 -2.41
N PRO A 15 -15.04 -12.18 -2.53
CA PRO A 15 -15.36 -13.60 -2.60
C PRO A 15 -14.87 -14.21 -3.92
N ALA A 16 -14.35 -15.45 -3.86
CA ALA A 16 -13.88 -16.18 -5.04
C ALA A 16 -14.96 -16.47 -6.10
N THR A 17 -16.24 -16.30 -5.75
CA THR A 17 -17.39 -16.48 -6.65
C THR A 17 -17.81 -15.20 -7.37
N ALA A 18 -17.09 -14.08 -7.15
CA ALA A 18 -17.37 -12.85 -7.86
C ALA A 18 -17.13 -13.00 -9.38
N PRO A 19 -17.74 -12.15 -10.23
CA PRO A 19 -17.47 -12.15 -11.66
C PRO A 19 -15.98 -11.93 -11.96
N SER A 20 -15.47 -12.43 -13.08
CA SER A 20 -14.05 -12.31 -13.46
C SER A 20 -13.54 -10.87 -13.62
N SER A 21 -14.45 -9.91 -13.82
CA SER A 21 -14.13 -8.48 -13.83
C SER A 21 -13.87 -7.90 -12.44
N HIS A 22 -14.17 -8.62 -11.37
CA HIS A 22 -13.86 -8.22 -10.00
C HIS A 22 -12.45 -8.67 -9.62
N ALA A 23 -11.90 -8.09 -8.56
CA ALA A 23 -10.60 -8.50 -8.03
C ALA A 23 -10.74 -9.72 -7.11
N HIS A 24 -9.80 -10.65 -7.22
CA HIS A 24 -9.72 -11.86 -6.42
C HIS A 24 -8.33 -12.00 -5.81
N ILE A 25 -8.26 -12.47 -4.56
CA ILE A 25 -6.98 -12.75 -3.91
C ILE A 25 -6.49 -14.12 -4.36
N ILE A 26 -5.30 -14.18 -4.94
CA ILE A 26 -4.67 -15.43 -5.39
C ILE A 26 -4.03 -16.12 -4.18
N SER A 27 -4.43 -17.37 -3.93
CA SER A 27 -3.87 -18.20 -2.87
C SER A 27 -2.62 -18.96 -3.31
N ASP A 28 -2.61 -19.46 -4.56
CA ASP A 28 -1.53 -20.26 -5.14
C ASP A 28 -1.41 -20.06 -6.67
N PHE A 29 -0.16 -20.06 -7.16
CA PHE A 29 0.25 -19.81 -8.55
C PHE A 29 0.48 -21.08 -9.39
N ALA A 30 0.46 -22.27 -8.79
CA ALA A 30 0.90 -23.49 -9.45
C ALA A 30 -0.22 -24.44 -9.90
N CYS A 31 -1.46 -24.27 -9.42
CA CYS A 31 -2.46 -25.37 -9.47
C CYS A 31 -3.91 -24.91 -9.66
N GLY A 32 -4.16 -23.90 -10.50
CA GLY A 32 -5.53 -23.39 -10.71
C GLY A 32 -6.22 -23.85 -11.99
N THR A 33 -7.33 -23.17 -12.32
CA THR A 33 -8.00 -23.25 -13.64
C THR A 33 -8.26 -21.90 -14.31
N SER A 34 -8.02 -20.79 -13.59
CA SER A 34 -8.35 -19.44 -14.05
C SER A 34 -7.10 -18.63 -14.39
N THR A 35 -7.20 -17.76 -15.39
CA THR A 35 -6.13 -16.81 -15.75
C THR A 35 -6.23 -15.58 -14.84
N PRO A 36 -5.16 -15.20 -14.12
CA PRO A 36 -5.18 -14.02 -13.27
C PRO A 36 -5.25 -12.74 -14.12
N HIS A 37 -5.76 -11.68 -13.52
CA HIS A 37 -5.74 -10.33 -14.07
C HIS A 37 -4.97 -9.34 -13.18
N ILE A 38 -4.66 -8.16 -13.71
CA ILE A 38 -3.91 -7.12 -12.97
C ILE A 38 -4.59 -6.73 -11.65
N GLN A 39 -5.93 -6.68 -11.59
CA GLN A 39 -6.64 -6.39 -10.34
C GLN A 39 -6.42 -7.47 -9.28
N ASP A 40 -6.31 -8.75 -9.68
CA ASP A 40 -6.02 -9.86 -8.78
C ASP A 40 -4.61 -9.72 -8.22
N ALA A 41 -3.64 -9.31 -9.06
CA ALA A 41 -2.28 -9.03 -8.63
C ALA A 41 -2.21 -7.90 -7.61
N ILE A 42 -2.96 -6.81 -7.83
CA ILE A 42 -3.02 -5.66 -6.91
C ILE A 42 -3.56 -6.10 -5.54
N VAL A 43 -4.72 -6.75 -5.48
CA VAL A 43 -5.32 -7.13 -4.18
C VAL A 43 -4.53 -8.24 -3.50
N THR A 44 -3.92 -9.15 -4.26
CA THR A 44 -3.03 -10.18 -3.71
C THR A 44 -1.78 -9.55 -3.10
N LEU A 45 -1.13 -8.62 -3.80
CA LEU A 45 0.02 -7.88 -3.30
C LEU A 45 -0.31 -7.19 -1.97
N VAL A 46 -1.40 -6.42 -1.93
CA VAL A 46 -1.80 -5.66 -0.74
C VAL A 46 -2.18 -6.61 0.41
N TYR A 47 -2.90 -7.71 0.12
CA TYR A 47 -3.26 -8.73 1.11
C TYR A 47 -2.02 -9.41 1.72
N LYS A 48 -1.05 -9.80 0.88
CA LYS A 48 0.18 -10.48 1.30
C LYS A 48 1.08 -9.57 2.13
N ILE A 49 1.00 -8.25 1.95
CA ILE A 49 1.63 -7.29 2.84
C ILE A 49 0.93 -7.30 4.20
N SER A 50 -0.39 -7.10 4.23
CA SER A 50 -1.22 -7.25 5.43
C SER A 50 -2.71 -7.26 5.05
N PRO A 51 -3.52 -8.18 5.59
CA PRO A 51 -4.98 -8.17 5.38
C PRO A 51 -5.63 -6.84 5.79
N SER A 52 -5.12 -6.19 6.85
CA SER A 52 -5.65 -4.91 7.32
C SER A 52 -5.36 -3.74 6.36
N THR A 53 -4.22 -3.79 5.66
CA THR A 53 -3.90 -2.84 4.58
C THR A 53 -4.87 -3.03 3.42
N LEU A 54 -5.25 -4.27 3.09
CA LEU A 54 -6.25 -4.52 2.06
C LEU A 54 -7.63 -4.00 2.47
N PHE A 55 -8.05 -4.18 3.73
CA PHE A 55 -9.30 -3.59 4.22
C PHE A 55 -9.33 -2.08 4.00
N THR A 56 -8.26 -1.38 4.38
CA THR A 56 -8.13 0.07 4.18
C THR A 56 -8.16 0.43 2.70
N PHE A 57 -7.44 -0.31 1.85
CA PHE A 57 -7.44 -0.11 0.41
C PHE A 57 -8.84 -0.25 -0.22
N LEU A 58 -9.63 -1.22 0.24
CA LEU A 58 -10.97 -1.49 -0.29
C LEU A 58 -12.04 -0.50 0.19
N GLU A 59 -11.74 0.41 1.13
CA GLU A 59 -12.69 1.43 1.56
C GLU A 59 -13.17 2.26 0.34
N PRO A 60 -14.49 2.32 0.07
CA PRO A 60 -15.02 3.03 -1.10
C PRO A 60 -14.70 4.53 -1.09
N ASP A 61 -14.72 5.12 0.09
CA ASP A 61 -14.56 6.57 0.32
C ASP A 61 -13.17 6.95 0.80
N ILE A 62 -12.17 6.08 0.61
CA ILE A 62 -10.79 6.40 0.95
C ILE A 62 -10.34 7.64 0.16
N LYS A 63 -9.93 8.67 0.90
CA LYS A 63 -9.43 9.91 0.31
C LYS A 63 -8.18 9.63 -0.52
N GLU A 64 -7.23 8.94 0.11
CA GLU A 64 -5.98 8.57 -0.52
C GLU A 64 -5.35 7.37 0.19
N PHE A 65 -4.94 6.42 -0.64
CA PHE A 65 -4.07 5.30 -0.29
C PHE A 65 -2.83 5.37 -1.16
N GLN A 66 -1.66 5.14 -0.55
CA GLN A 66 -0.42 4.97 -1.28
C GLN A 66 0.42 3.86 -0.64
N LEU A 67 0.83 2.90 -1.45
CA LEU A 67 1.79 1.86 -1.12
C LEU A 67 3.01 2.04 -2.04
N VAL A 68 4.20 2.09 -1.44
CA VAL A 68 5.46 2.13 -2.17
C VAL A 68 6.37 1.02 -1.65
N GLN A 69 6.81 0.17 -2.56
CA GLN A 69 7.66 -0.98 -2.26
C GLN A 69 8.93 -0.91 -3.09
N THR A 70 10.06 -0.74 -2.42
CA THR A 70 11.36 -0.61 -3.08
C THR A 70 12.06 -1.95 -3.14
N ARG A 71 12.47 -2.37 -4.34
CA ARG A 71 13.33 -3.54 -4.53
C ARG A 71 14.68 -3.30 -3.88
N ARG A 72 15.08 -4.14 -2.92
CA ARG A 72 16.31 -3.94 -2.13
C ARG A 72 17.54 -4.66 -2.69
N GLN A 73 17.33 -5.70 -3.50
CA GLN A 73 18.40 -6.59 -3.97
C GLN A 73 18.10 -7.06 -5.40
N GLY A 74 19.14 -7.50 -6.10
CA GLY A 74 19.07 -7.98 -7.48
C GLY A 74 19.36 -6.90 -8.51
N LYS A 75 19.17 -7.24 -9.79
CA LYS A 75 19.42 -6.35 -10.94
C LYS A 75 18.54 -5.09 -10.91
N ASP A 76 17.36 -5.20 -10.31
CA ASP A 76 16.34 -4.15 -10.27
C ASP A 76 16.34 -3.43 -8.91
N ALA A 77 17.45 -3.48 -8.16
CA ALA A 77 17.54 -2.79 -6.87
C ALA A 77 17.38 -1.27 -7.03
N GLY A 78 16.53 -0.67 -6.19
CA GLY A 78 16.17 0.75 -6.26
C GLY A 78 14.86 1.03 -6.99
N GLU A 79 14.38 0.11 -7.82
CA GLU A 79 13.05 0.19 -8.45
C GLU A 79 11.95 0.22 -7.38
N LYS A 80 10.93 1.05 -7.61
CA LYS A 80 9.78 1.22 -6.71
C LYS A 80 8.50 0.71 -7.38
N LEU A 81 7.90 -0.35 -6.85
CA LEU A 81 6.51 -0.66 -7.15
C LEU A 81 5.61 0.31 -6.36
N VAL A 82 4.74 1.01 -7.07
CA VAL A 82 3.82 2.00 -6.50
C VAL A 82 2.39 1.55 -6.75
N VAL A 83 1.55 1.58 -5.72
CA VAL A 83 0.10 1.43 -5.82
C VAL A 83 -0.56 2.63 -5.16
N MET A 84 -1.41 3.34 -5.89
CA MET A 84 -2.17 4.48 -5.38
C MET A 84 -3.66 4.25 -5.61
N LYS A 85 -4.50 4.74 -4.69
CA LYS A 85 -5.95 4.77 -4.87
C LYS A 85 -6.53 6.04 -4.25
N ARG A 86 -7.44 6.70 -4.97
CA ARG A 86 -8.28 7.80 -4.48
C ARG A 86 -9.70 7.54 -4.96
N GLY A 87 -10.63 7.37 -4.02
CA GLY A 87 -11.98 6.89 -4.33
C GLY A 87 -11.95 5.56 -5.11
N ARG A 88 -12.47 5.57 -6.35
CA ARG A 88 -12.60 4.39 -7.22
C ARG A 88 -11.57 4.28 -8.34
N LYS A 89 -10.56 5.14 -8.32
CA LYS A 89 -9.46 5.09 -9.29
C LYS A 89 -8.26 4.45 -8.62
N VAL A 90 -7.53 3.63 -9.38
CA VAL A 90 -6.34 2.93 -8.91
C VAL A 90 -5.23 3.13 -9.92
N ILE A 91 -4.01 3.35 -9.44
CA ILE A 91 -2.79 3.39 -10.24
C ILE A 91 -1.84 2.33 -9.69
N ILE A 92 -1.22 1.56 -10.57
CA ILE A 92 -0.08 0.70 -10.23
C ILE A 92 1.03 0.91 -11.25
N GLY A 93 2.29 0.94 -10.80
CA GLY A 93 3.42 1.06 -11.72
C GLY A 93 4.78 0.79 -11.09
N LEU A 94 5.76 0.54 -11.95
CA LEU A 94 7.17 0.35 -11.59
C LEU A 94 7.92 1.65 -11.89
N ALA A 95 8.24 2.38 -10.85
CA ALA A 95 8.91 3.67 -10.92
C ALA A 95 10.41 3.53 -10.63
N ASN A 96 11.22 4.00 -11.56
CA ASN A 96 12.65 4.13 -11.43
C ASN A 96 13.00 5.62 -11.27
N PRO A 97 13.69 6.01 -10.17
CA PRO A 97 14.28 7.34 -10.12
C PRO A 97 15.36 7.41 -11.20
N SER A 98 15.26 8.38 -12.09
CA SER A 98 16.25 8.58 -13.15
C SER A 98 17.21 9.71 -12.75
N PRO A 99 18.37 9.39 -12.13
CA PRO A 99 19.29 10.42 -11.65
C PRO A 99 19.84 11.29 -12.78
N ASP A 100 19.92 10.74 -13.99
CA ASP A 100 20.48 11.40 -15.17
C ASP A 100 19.49 12.39 -15.82
N LEU A 101 18.21 12.39 -15.42
CA LEU A 101 17.15 13.18 -16.07
C LEU A 101 16.58 14.34 -15.24
N PHE A 102 17.13 14.62 -14.05
CA PHE A 102 16.72 15.69 -13.13
C PHE A 102 15.23 15.64 -12.72
N ASP A 103 14.95 15.30 -11.45
CA ASP A 103 13.61 15.33 -10.82
C ASP A 103 12.51 14.61 -11.62
N THR A 104 12.85 13.48 -12.25
CA THR A 104 11.91 12.68 -13.04
C THR A 104 11.82 11.24 -12.54
N LEU A 105 10.60 10.73 -12.53
CA LEU A 105 10.27 9.32 -12.39
C LEU A 105 10.04 8.74 -13.78
N GLU A 106 10.84 7.74 -14.13
CA GLU A 106 10.55 6.87 -15.28
C GLU A 106 9.68 5.73 -14.79
N PHE A 107 8.55 5.49 -15.45
CA PHE A 107 7.72 4.34 -15.22
C PHE A 107 7.94 3.33 -16.33
N ASP A 108 8.63 2.23 -16.01
CA ASP A 108 8.80 1.11 -16.93
C ASP A 108 7.43 0.57 -17.33
N ASN A 109 6.53 0.38 -16.37
CA ASN A 109 5.12 0.12 -16.64
C ASN A 109 4.25 0.96 -15.71
N LEU A 110 3.15 1.51 -16.24
CA LEU A 110 2.14 2.21 -15.46
C LEU A 110 0.76 1.79 -15.96
N VAL A 111 -0.15 1.44 -15.05
CA VAL A 111 -1.52 1.05 -15.35
C VAL A 111 -2.48 1.86 -14.48
N ARG A 112 -3.53 2.39 -15.10
CA ARG A 112 -4.63 3.08 -14.41
C ARG A 112 -5.90 2.27 -14.56
N LEU A 113 -6.60 2.09 -13.46
CA LEU A 113 -7.83 1.34 -13.39
C LEU A 113 -8.95 2.17 -12.75
N GLU A 114 -10.18 1.85 -13.11
CA GLU A 114 -11.39 2.37 -12.49
C GLU A 114 -12.24 1.20 -11.97
N ILE A 115 -12.86 1.42 -10.81
CA ILE A 115 -13.78 0.48 -10.16
C ILE A 115 -15.20 1.05 -10.30
N ASP A 116 -16.12 0.29 -10.87
CA ASP A 116 -17.51 0.74 -11.00
C ASP A 116 -18.30 0.64 -9.68
N LYS A 117 -19.63 0.83 -9.73
CA LYS A 117 -20.48 0.77 -8.52
C LYS A 117 -20.69 -0.67 -8.04
N GLU A 118 -20.58 -1.61 -8.96
CA GLU A 118 -20.78 -3.03 -8.77
C GLU A 118 -19.51 -3.72 -8.25
N GLY A 119 -18.35 -3.06 -8.39
CA GLY A 119 -17.05 -3.55 -7.92
C GLY A 119 -16.20 -4.17 -9.02
N ALA A 120 -16.63 -4.08 -10.29
CA ALA A 120 -15.85 -4.52 -11.42
C ALA A 120 -14.77 -3.49 -11.78
N TRP A 121 -13.61 -3.99 -12.16
CA TRP A 121 -12.41 -3.24 -12.48
C TRP A 121 -12.24 -3.14 -13.99
N LYS A 122 -11.84 -1.97 -14.44
CA LYS A 122 -11.57 -1.70 -15.85
C LYS A 122 -10.23 -1.00 -16.01
N VAL A 123 -9.37 -1.54 -16.86
CA VAL A 123 -8.14 -0.85 -17.25
C VAL A 123 -8.50 0.32 -18.16
N MET A 124 -8.10 1.52 -17.77
CA MET A 124 -8.41 2.77 -18.47
C MET A 124 -7.23 3.26 -19.30
N TYR A 125 -6.02 2.99 -18.82
CA TYR A 125 -4.78 3.41 -19.45
C TYR A 125 -3.66 2.46 -19.05
N ALA A 126 -2.74 2.19 -19.98
CA ALA A 126 -1.49 1.52 -19.69
C ALA A 126 -0.35 2.13 -20.52
N SER A 127 0.85 2.18 -19.94
CA SER A 127 2.03 2.64 -20.64
C SER A 127 3.29 1.87 -20.30
N TYR A 128 4.28 2.01 -21.19
CA TYR A 128 5.65 1.57 -21.02
C TYR A 128 6.60 2.75 -21.25
N ARG A 129 7.57 2.92 -20.35
CA ARG A 129 8.57 4.02 -20.33
C ARG A 129 7.93 5.40 -20.44
N ASP A 130 7.05 5.71 -19.50
CA ASP A 130 6.47 7.05 -19.39
C ASP A 130 7.16 7.87 -18.30
N TYR A 131 7.22 9.19 -18.49
CA TYR A 131 8.03 10.07 -17.66
C TYR A 131 7.17 11.09 -16.95
N PHE A 132 7.37 11.23 -15.64
CA PHE A 132 6.66 12.18 -14.79
C PHE A 132 7.66 12.97 -13.97
N ARG A 133 7.30 14.19 -13.53
CA ARG A 133 8.08 14.84 -12.47
C ARG A 133 8.09 13.97 -11.21
N GLU A 134 9.04 14.19 -10.32
CA GLU A 134 9.08 13.57 -8.99
C GLU A 134 7.98 14.14 -8.07
N SER A 135 6.72 13.98 -8.49
CA SER A 135 5.50 14.44 -7.84
C SER A 135 4.44 13.36 -7.99
N TRP A 136 3.97 12.82 -6.87
CA TRP A 136 2.90 11.81 -6.88
C TRP A 136 1.56 12.38 -7.36
N ASP A 137 1.35 13.69 -7.20
CA ASP A 137 0.18 14.37 -7.74
C ASP A 137 0.27 14.48 -9.27
N ASP A 138 1.44 14.79 -9.83
CA ASP A 138 1.63 14.81 -11.30
C ASP A 138 1.43 13.39 -11.89
N VAL A 139 1.95 12.37 -11.20
CA VAL A 139 1.69 10.96 -11.54
C VAL A 139 0.19 10.67 -11.44
N TRP A 140 -0.49 11.11 -10.40
CA TRP A 140 -1.92 10.89 -10.23
C TRP A 140 -2.74 11.54 -11.34
N ASP A 141 -2.45 12.79 -11.67
CA ASP A 141 -3.18 13.59 -12.65
C ASP A 141 -2.80 13.24 -14.10
N GLY A 142 -1.75 12.45 -14.30
CA GLY A 142 -1.31 12.03 -15.64
C GLY A 142 -0.53 13.11 -16.38
N ILE A 143 0.12 14.00 -15.64
CA ILE A 143 0.91 15.11 -16.20
C ILE A 143 2.30 14.58 -16.53
N THR A 144 2.48 14.14 -17.78
CA THR A 144 3.75 13.61 -18.27
C THR A 144 4.72 14.72 -18.65
N VAL A 145 6.01 14.40 -18.68
CA VAL A 145 7.09 15.28 -19.14
C VAL A 145 7.75 14.66 -20.36
N ASN A 146 7.77 15.40 -21.47
CA ASN A 146 8.52 14.98 -22.65
C ASN A 146 10.01 15.27 -22.46
N ARG A 147 10.85 14.22 -22.54
CA ARG A 147 12.31 14.31 -22.41
C ARG A 147 13.06 14.14 -23.74
N GLY A 148 12.36 14.27 -24.86
CA GLY A 148 12.90 14.06 -26.21
C GLY A 148 12.89 12.60 -26.67
N TRP A 149 12.30 11.71 -25.88
CA TRP A 149 12.21 10.26 -26.15
C TRP A 149 10.76 9.74 -26.13
N ASP A 150 9.78 10.62 -26.31
CA ASP A 150 8.36 10.23 -26.33
C ASP A 150 8.07 9.15 -27.39
N ASP A 151 8.86 9.08 -28.47
CA ASP A 151 8.75 8.06 -29.51
C ASP A 151 9.10 6.64 -29.00
N LEU A 152 9.80 6.53 -27.87
CA LEU A 152 10.11 5.26 -27.19
C LEU A 152 9.04 4.88 -26.15
N SER A 153 8.18 5.81 -25.76
CA SER A 153 7.09 5.56 -24.84
C SER A 153 5.94 4.87 -25.57
N LEU A 154 5.43 3.79 -24.99
CA LEU A 154 4.18 3.18 -25.47
C LEU A 154 3.05 3.62 -24.56
N ARG A 155 1.96 4.13 -25.13
CA ARG A 155 0.76 4.52 -24.37
C ARG A 155 -0.48 3.95 -25.05
N ALA A 156 -1.41 3.47 -24.26
CA ALA A 156 -2.68 2.93 -24.71
C ALA A 156 -3.82 3.41 -23.80
N TRP A 157 -4.97 3.71 -24.40
CA TRP A 157 -6.15 4.24 -23.70
C TRP A 157 -7.38 3.42 -24.07
N VAL A 158 -8.29 3.25 -23.11
CA VAL A 158 -9.54 2.50 -23.35
C VAL A 158 -10.50 3.22 -24.31
N GLU A 159 -10.40 4.55 -24.35
CA GLU A 159 -11.23 5.43 -25.19
C GLU A 159 -10.77 5.44 -26.66
N ASP A 160 -9.55 4.98 -26.94
CA ASP A 160 -9.05 4.88 -28.31
C ASP A 160 -9.90 3.87 -29.09
N PRO A 161 -10.56 4.28 -30.19
CA PRO A 161 -11.44 3.41 -30.95
C PRO A 161 -10.68 2.29 -31.68
N ARG A 162 -9.35 2.38 -31.81
CA ARG A 162 -8.54 1.39 -32.51
C ARG A 162 -8.45 0.10 -31.68
N SER A 163 -8.83 -1.02 -32.28
CA SER A 163 -8.73 -2.35 -31.66
C SER A 163 -7.31 -2.69 -31.17
N GLU A 164 -6.30 -2.24 -31.91
CA GLU A 164 -4.88 -2.38 -31.56
C GLU A 164 -4.54 -1.70 -30.23
N SER A 165 -5.15 -0.55 -29.93
CA SER A 165 -4.93 0.19 -28.68
C SER A 165 -5.50 -0.59 -27.49
N ARG A 166 -6.69 -1.19 -27.65
CA ARG A 166 -7.28 -2.06 -26.62
C ARG A 166 -6.43 -3.30 -26.35
N ARG A 167 -5.97 -3.96 -27.41
CA ARG A 167 -5.08 -5.12 -27.26
C ARG A 167 -3.77 -4.74 -26.57
N ARG A 168 -3.20 -3.58 -26.93
CA ARG A 168 -1.97 -3.07 -26.31
C ARG A 168 -2.16 -2.74 -24.83
N LEU A 169 -3.32 -2.19 -24.47
CA LEU A 169 -3.68 -1.90 -23.09
C LEU A 169 -3.74 -3.16 -22.23
N GLU A 170 -4.31 -4.25 -22.75
CA GLU A 170 -4.30 -5.56 -22.10
C GLU A 170 -2.88 -6.13 -21.97
N ILE A 171 -2.09 -6.10 -23.04
CA ILE A 171 -0.69 -6.59 -23.03
C ILE A 171 0.14 -5.88 -21.96
N LEU A 172 0.10 -4.55 -21.91
CA LEU A 172 0.88 -3.75 -20.96
C LEU A 172 0.43 -4.01 -19.51
N ALA A 173 -0.88 -4.20 -19.28
CA ALA A 173 -1.40 -4.55 -17.98
C ALA A 173 -0.98 -5.97 -17.54
N ASP A 174 -1.01 -6.94 -18.46
CA ASP A 174 -0.58 -8.31 -18.22
C ASP A 174 0.92 -8.40 -17.93
N GLU A 175 1.75 -7.63 -18.63
CA GLU A 175 3.18 -7.56 -18.35
C GLU A 175 3.45 -7.11 -16.91
N LEU A 176 2.84 -6.01 -16.47
CA LEU A 176 2.99 -5.53 -15.10
C LEU A 176 2.42 -6.53 -14.09
N MET A 177 1.28 -7.15 -14.39
CA MET A 177 0.70 -8.19 -13.54
C MET A 177 1.72 -9.32 -13.31
N TRP A 178 2.34 -9.84 -14.37
CA TRP A 178 3.30 -10.92 -14.24
C TRP A 178 4.56 -10.50 -13.48
N VAL A 179 5.00 -9.24 -13.59
CA VAL A 179 6.11 -8.73 -12.79
C VAL A 179 5.77 -8.76 -11.30
N VAL A 180 4.58 -8.28 -10.92
CA VAL A 180 4.12 -8.28 -9.52
C VAL A 180 4.04 -9.72 -8.98
N LEU A 181 3.44 -10.62 -9.74
CA LEU A 181 3.15 -11.98 -9.29
C LEU A 181 4.40 -12.88 -9.27
N ARG A 182 5.19 -12.91 -10.35
CA ARG A 182 6.40 -13.74 -10.43
C ARG A 182 7.54 -13.19 -9.60
N GLY A 183 7.65 -11.85 -9.53
CA GLY A 183 8.62 -11.18 -8.68
C GLY A 183 8.29 -11.33 -7.19
N ARG A 184 7.09 -11.82 -6.84
CA ARG A 184 6.56 -11.88 -5.48
C ARG A 184 6.86 -10.60 -4.73
N VAL A 185 6.50 -9.46 -5.33
CA VAL A 185 7.04 -8.17 -4.91
C VAL A 185 6.67 -7.86 -3.45
N TRP A 186 5.56 -8.43 -2.94
CA TRP A 186 5.17 -8.42 -1.52
C TRP A 186 6.22 -8.99 -0.53
N GLU A 187 7.13 -9.86 -0.96
CA GLU A 187 8.20 -10.43 -0.12
C GLU A 187 9.31 -9.39 0.16
N VAL A 188 9.34 -8.29 -0.59
CA VAL A 188 10.34 -7.23 -0.42
C VAL A 188 9.81 -6.14 0.51
N GLY A 189 10.50 -5.79 1.61
CA GLY A 189 9.95 -4.85 2.59
C GLY A 189 9.58 -3.47 2.00
N GLY A 190 8.28 -3.12 2.03
CA GLY A 190 7.70 -1.85 1.57
C GLY A 190 6.82 -1.16 2.62
N PHE A 191 6.35 0.06 2.34
CA PHE A 191 5.55 0.87 3.26
C PHE A 191 4.21 1.27 2.62
N ALA A 192 3.10 0.98 3.31
CA ALA A 192 1.76 1.47 2.96
C ALA A 192 1.37 2.64 3.89
N ARG A 193 0.74 3.68 3.35
CA ARG A 193 0.16 4.78 4.12
C ARG A 193 -1.23 5.10 3.58
N ALA A 194 -2.21 5.17 4.49
CA ALA A 194 -3.51 5.78 4.23
C ALA A 194 -3.54 7.16 4.92
N LEU A 195 -4.10 8.17 4.26
CA LEU A 195 -4.28 9.51 4.83
C LEU A 195 -5.75 9.73 5.20
N ASN A 196 -6.08 9.46 6.46
CA ASN A 196 -7.37 9.85 7.05
C ASN A 196 -7.17 11.13 7.88
N SER A 197 -8.05 12.12 7.70
CA SER A 197 -7.98 13.41 8.41
C SER A 197 -8.26 13.22 9.91
N PRO A 198 -7.46 13.76 10.86
CA PRO A 198 -7.73 13.55 12.28
C PRO A 198 -8.86 14.46 12.79
N THR A 199 -9.86 13.86 13.43
CA THR A 199 -10.82 14.59 14.27
C THR A 199 -10.14 14.95 15.59
N LYS A 200 -10.15 16.25 15.91
CA LYS A 200 -9.46 16.88 17.05
C LYS A 200 -10.12 16.50 18.38
N PRO A 201 -9.41 15.99 19.40
CA PRO A 201 -9.97 15.88 20.75
C PRO A 201 -9.69 17.14 21.58
N SER A 202 -10.70 17.57 22.32
CA SER A 202 -10.70 18.69 23.29
C SER A 202 -9.94 18.35 24.59
N PRO A 203 -9.49 19.35 25.37
CA PRO A 203 -8.56 19.15 26.48
C PRO A 203 -9.28 18.82 27.79
N SER A 204 -8.71 17.91 28.59
CA SER A 204 -9.04 17.76 30.01
C SER A 204 -7.79 17.61 30.87
N THR A 205 -7.90 18.21 32.06
CA THR A 205 -6.87 18.69 32.99
C THR A 205 -6.03 17.62 33.71
N SER A 206 -4.84 18.05 34.13
CA SER A 206 -3.70 17.34 34.73
C SER A 206 -3.89 16.78 36.14
N ASP A 207 -3.11 15.74 36.48
CA ASP A 207 -2.55 15.58 37.83
C ASP A 207 -1.06 15.17 37.81
N ASN A 208 -0.28 15.84 38.64
CA ASN A 208 1.18 15.92 38.66
C ASN A 208 1.82 14.76 39.45
N LYS A 209 2.29 13.72 38.73
CA LYS A 209 3.46 12.86 39.07
C LYS A 209 3.73 11.78 38.02
N THR A 210 2.89 11.69 36.99
CA THR A 210 3.01 10.82 35.81
C THR A 210 3.39 11.63 34.57
N SER A 211 4.20 12.69 34.71
CA SER A 211 4.49 13.62 33.61
C SER A 211 5.04 12.93 32.36
N ASN A 212 5.72 11.80 32.53
CA ASN A 212 6.43 11.11 31.45
C ASN A 212 5.57 10.05 30.73
N TYR A 213 4.36 9.74 31.25
CA TYR A 213 3.51 8.68 30.72
C TYR A 213 2.09 9.18 30.48
N THR A 214 1.44 8.69 29.41
CA THR A 214 0.06 9.07 29.06
C THR A 214 -0.97 8.11 29.69
N THR A 215 -2.15 8.64 29.99
CA THR A 215 -3.34 7.89 30.42
C THR A 215 -4.27 7.56 29.26
N ALA A 216 -3.89 7.91 28.03
CA ALA A 216 -4.76 7.84 26.85
C ALA A 216 -5.06 6.42 26.35
N PHE A 217 -4.55 5.39 27.01
CA PHE A 217 -4.85 3.99 26.72
C PHE A 217 -5.26 3.25 28.01
N PRO A 218 -6.55 2.95 28.21
CA PRO A 218 -7.08 2.49 29.50
C PRO A 218 -6.47 1.20 30.05
N SER A 219 -5.99 0.31 29.18
CA SER A 219 -5.38 -0.96 29.60
C SER A 219 -3.90 -0.86 29.98
N LEU A 220 -3.25 0.29 29.76
CA LEU A 220 -1.87 0.56 30.18
C LEU A 220 -1.77 1.82 31.06
N PRO A 221 -2.45 1.88 32.23
CA PRO A 221 -2.43 3.08 33.05
C PRO A 221 -1.09 3.27 33.77
N PRO A 222 -0.63 4.51 33.96
CA PRO A 222 0.69 4.82 34.52
C PRO A 222 0.79 4.58 36.04
N SER A 223 -0.31 4.23 36.70
CA SER A 223 -0.37 3.86 38.12
C SER A 223 -0.03 2.38 38.37
N THR A 224 0.28 1.61 37.33
CA THR A 224 0.66 0.20 37.45
C THR A 224 2.13 0.04 37.87
N PRO A 225 2.53 -1.12 38.43
CA PRO A 225 3.90 -1.36 38.85
C PRO A 225 4.91 -1.13 37.73
N ALA A 226 6.17 -0.81 38.08
CA ALA A 226 7.26 -0.58 37.11
C ALA A 226 7.59 -1.79 36.22
N THR A 227 7.08 -2.98 36.55
CA THR A 227 7.18 -4.19 35.72
C THR A 227 6.13 -4.25 34.62
N HIS A 228 5.11 -3.39 34.63
CA HIS A 228 4.10 -3.27 33.61
C HIS A 228 4.55 -2.30 32.51
N ALA A 229 4.06 -2.48 31.28
CA ALA A 229 4.34 -1.54 30.20
C ALA A 229 3.53 -0.25 30.37
N HIS A 230 4.16 0.89 30.10
CA HIS A 230 3.56 2.23 30.13
C HIS A 230 3.80 2.98 28.83
N ILE A 231 2.82 3.77 28.40
CA ILE A 231 2.93 4.55 27.16
C ILE A 231 3.63 5.87 27.46
N LEU A 232 4.78 6.10 26.84
CA LEU A 232 5.55 7.33 26.96
C LEU A 232 4.81 8.52 26.36
N ASN A 233 4.77 9.63 27.10
CA ASN A 233 4.31 10.91 26.62
C ASN A 233 5.46 11.63 25.90
N LEU A 234 5.40 11.71 24.57
CA LEU A 234 6.44 12.34 23.75
C LEU A 234 6.51 13.87 23.90
N HIS A 235 5.52 14.49 24.56
CA HIS A 235 5.53 15.92 24.86
C HIS A 235 6.24 16.27 26.18
N SER A 236 6.70 15.25 26.90
CA SER A 236 7.44 15.40 28.16
C SER A 236 8.85 14.83 28.02
N PRO A 237 9.80 15.26 28.87
CA PRO A 237 11.11 14.63 28.94
C PRO A 237 10.95 13.12 29.17
N PRO A 238 11.64 12.26 28.41
CA PRO A 238 11.58 10.83 28.64
C PRO A 238 12.11 10.50 30.04
N PRO A 239 11.62 9.41 30.67
CA PRO A 239 12.20 8.93 31.91
C PRO A 239 13.68 8.61 31.71
N ALA A 240 14.49 8.69 32.77
CA ALA A 240 15.94 8.47 32.68
C ALA A 240 16.30 7.10 32.09
N HIS A 241 15.46 6.09 32.31
CA HIS A 241 15.65 4.72 31.85
C HIS A 241 14.29 4.12 31.40
N PRO A 242 13.80 4.40 30.18
CA PRO A 242 12.61 3.74 29.68
C PRO A 242 12.90 2.25 29.50
N THR A 243 11.94 1.40 29.85
CA THR A 243 12.09 -0.05 29.63
C THR A 243 11.85 -0.40 28.16
N LEU A 244 12.29 -1.59 27.74
CA LEU A 244 12.04 -2.09 26.37
C LEU A 244 10.54 -2.21 26.10
N GLN A 245 9.77 -2.67 27.09
CA GLN A 245 8.32 -2.80 27.00
C GLN A 245 7.64 -1.43 26.84
N ASP A 246 8.06 -0.41 27.59
CA ASP A 246 7.52 0.96 27.46
C ASP A 246 7.82 1.53 26.08
N THR A 247 9.05 1.32 25.60
CA THR A 247 9.47 1.76 24.28
C THR A 247 8.64 1.08 23.18
N LEU A 248 8.38 -0.22 23.32
CA LEU A 248 7.57 -0.98 22.36
C LEU A 248 6.11 -0.49 22.35
N VAL A 249 5.43 -0.44 23.50
CA VAL A 249 4.02 -0.03 23.54
C VAL A 249 3.84 1.44 23.16
N ALA A 250 4.79 2.32 23.49
CA ALA A 250 4.77 3.70 23.05
C ALA A 250 4.93 3.80 21.53
N THR A 251 5.84 3.03 20.94
CA THR A 251 6.05 3.04 19.48
C THR A 251 4.79 2.56 18.75
N LEU A 252 4.16 1.49 19.22
CA LEU A 252 2.91 0.98 18.63
C LEU A 252 1.77 1.98 18.80
N TYR A 253 1.62 2.57 19.99
CA TYR A 253 0.59 3.58 20.26
C TYR A 253 0.70 4.82 19.38
N HIS A 254 1.91 5.38 19.24
CA HIS A 254 2.17 6.58 18.42
C HIS A 254 2.15 6.28 16.92
N THR A 255 2.23 5.00 16.53
CA THR A 255 1.93 4.57 15.16
C THR A 255 0.43 4.58 14.92
N SER A 256 -0.33 3.94 15.81
CA SER A 256 -1.80 3.98 15.87
C SER A 256 -2.29 3.34 17.18
N PRO A 257 -3.25 3.95 17.89
CA PRO A 257 -3.88 3.31 19.06
C PRO A 257 -4.48 1.93 18.74
N GLU A 258 -5.01 1.75 17.53
CA GLU A 258 -5.56 0.50 17.03
C GLU A 258 -4.47 -0.59 16.85
N THR A 259 -3.28 -0.21 16.39
CA THR A 259 -2.12 -1.12 16.29
C THR A 259 -1.72 -1.64 17.67
N LEU A 260 -1.65 -0.78 18.68
CA LEU A 260 -1.41 -1.22 20.06
C LEU A 260 -2.55 -2.11 20.58
N SER A 261 -3.80 -1.78 20.29
CA SER A 261 -4.94 -2.60 20.72
C SER A 261 -4.88 -4.02 20.18
N ARG A 262 -4.47 -4.20 18.91
CA ARG A 262 -4.27 -5.53 18.32
C ARG A 262 -3.08 -6.27 18.91
N PHE A 263 -2.00 -5.55 19.24
CA PHE A 263 -0.83 -6.15 19.88
C PHE A 263 -1.15 -6.74 21.26
N LEU A 264 -2.02 -6.07 22.02
CA LEU A 264 -2.41 -6.50 23.36
C LEU A 264 -3.61 -7.46 23.38
N ASP A 265 -4.21 -7.75 22.24
CA ASP A 265 -5.35 -8.66 22.16
C ASP A 265 -4.90 -10.10 22.43
N PRO A 266 -5.38 -10.75 23.51
CA PRO A 266 -4.97 -12.11 23.86
C PRO A 266 -5.38 -13.17 22.84
N THR A 267 -6.24 -12.81 21.88
CA THR A 267 -6.66 -13.70 20.78
C THR A 267 -5.71 -13.65 19.57
N VAL A 268 -4.71 -12.78 19.59
CA VAL A 268 -3.72 -12.65 18.51
C VAL A 268 -2.53 -13.56 18.79
N ASP A 269 -2.47 -14.69 18.07
CA ASP A 269 -1.37 -15.65 18.20
C ASP A 269 -0.04 -15.17 17.58
N ASN A 270 -0.12 -14.31 16.56
CA ASN A 270 1.04 -13.76 15.87
C ASN A 270 0.79 -12.30 15.52
N PHE A 271 1.65 -11.41 16.02
CA PHE A 271 1.61 -9.99 15.71
C PHE A 271 2.79 -9.58 14.84
N LYS A 272 2.53 -8.89 13.73
CA LYS A 272 3.55 -8.34 12.84
C LYS A 272 3.13 -6.94 12.40
N GLU A 273 3.93 -5.95 12.78
CA GLU A 273 3.79 -4.56 12.38
C GLU A 273 5.10 -4.07 11.76
N ILE A 274 5.03 -3.35 10.63
CA ILE A 274 6.21 -2.81 9.97
C ILE A 274 6.27 -1.31 10.23
N LEU A 275 7.20 -0.89 11.09
CA LEU A 275 7.35 0.48 11.55
C LEU A 275 8.38 1.23 10.70
N GLY A 276 8.01 2.41 10.18
CA GLY A 276 8.94 3.33 9.55
C GLY A 276 8.31 4.26 8.50
N LYS A 277 8.69 5.54 8.56
CA LYS A 277 8.71 6.42 7.39
C LYS A 277 10.05 7.14 7.38
N LYS A 278 10.63 7.26 6.19
CA LYS A 278 11.78 8.13 5.87
C LYS A 278 11.36 9.58 6.16
N GLY A 279 11.99 10.23 7.13
CA GLY A 279 11.99 11.70 7.22
C GLY A 279 12.91 12.25 6.13
N GLY A 280 12.41 13.21 5.37
CA GLY A 280 13.21 13.96 4.40
C GLY A 280 14.16 14.92 5.11
N MET A 281 15.41 14.90 4.66
CA MET A 281 16.13 16.09 4.26
C MET A 281 16.26 16.03 2.75
#